data_AF-A0A0P0GF75-F1
#
_entry.id   AF-A0A0P0GF75-F1
#
_cell.length_a   1.000
_cell.length_b   1.000
_cell.length_c   1.000
_cell.angle_alpha   90.00
_cell.angle_beta   90.00
_cell.angle_gamma   90.00
#
_symmetry.space_group_name_H-M   'P 1'
#
loop_
_entity.id
_entity.type
_entity.pdbx_description
1 polymer ?
#
loop_
_entity_poly.entity_id
_entity_poly.type
_entity_poly.pdbx_seq_one_letter_code
_entity_poly.pdbx_strand_id
1 'polypeptide(L)'
;MLAVPEMDLQGLYIGSRPHRSPVPSPPASPRTQESCGIAPLTPSQSPKPEARGPQQAPFSVVVAIDFGTTSSGYAFSFASDPEAIHMMRKWEGGDPGVAHQKTPTCLLLTPEGAFHSFGYTARDYYHDLDPEEARDWLYFEKFKMKIHSTTDLTLKTQLEAVNGKKMPALEVFAHALRFFKEHALQELSEQCPSLLEKDTVRWVLTVPAIWKQPAKQFMREAAYLAGLVSGENA
;
A
#
# COMPACT_ATOMS: atom_id res chain seq x y z
N MET A 1 0.55 43.40 26.81
CA MET A 1 1.89 43.56 26.23
C MET A 1 2.89 43.23 27.31
N LEU A 2 3.50 42.05 27.24
CA LEU A 2 4.53 41.58 28.17
C LEU A 2 5.87 41.63 27.43
N ALA A 3 6.82 42.37 28.00
CA ALA A 3 8.13 42.67 27.44
C ALA A 3 9.09 41.49 27.61
N VAL A 4 9.87 41.22 26.57
CA VAL A 4 10.98 40.25 26.53
C VAL A 4 12.28 41.05 26.58
N PRO A 5 13.31 40.67 27.36
CA PRO A 5 14.61 41.32 27.27
C PRO A 5 15.49 40.69 26.16
N GLU A 6 16.06 41.56 25.33
CA GLU A 6 17.14 41.28 24.37
C GLU A 6 18.44 40.91 25.12
N MET A 7 19.23 40.00 24.52
CA MET A 7 20.62 39.78 24.90
C MET A 7 21.57 40.28 23.80
N ASP A 8 22.59 40.99 24.28
CA ASP A 8 23.62 41.76 23.59
C ASP A 8 24.34 41.07 22.42
N LEU A 9 24.54 41.86 21.36
CA LEU A 9 25.49 41.63 20.29
C LEU A 9 26.66 42.61 20.46
N GLN A 10 27.85 42.14 20.85
CA GLN A 10 29.09 42.90 20.74
C GLN A 10 30.11 42.13 19.91
N GLY A 11 30.44 42.69 18.75
CA GLY A 11 31.58 42.29 17.95
C GLY A 11 32.83 43.08 18.32
N LEU A 12 34.00 42.50 18.06
CA LEU A 12 35.25 43.26 17.89
C LEU A 12 36.12 42.54 16.83
N TYR A 13 36.31 43.23 15.71
CA TYR A 13 37.37 42.98 14.72
C TYR A 13 38.71 43.50 15.26
N ILE A 14 39.81 42.84 14.90
CA ILE A 14 41.06 43.41 14.36
C ILE A 14 41.97 42.24 13.93
N GLY A 15 42.45 42.27 12.69
CA GLY A 15 43.26 41.21 12.08
C GLY A 15 44.77 41.41 12.22
N SER A 16 45.54 40.43 11.71
CA SER A 16 46.76 40.58 10.88
C SER A 16 47.41 39.20 10.59
N ARG A 17 47.86 39.00 9.35
CA ARG A 17 48.72 37.90 8.81
C ARG A 17 50.22 38.33 8.88
N PRO A 18 51.22 37.56 8.39
CA PRO A 18 51.46 36.10 8.39
C PRO A 18 52.93 35.74 8.80
N HIS A 19 53.28 34.45 8.95
CA HIS A 19 54.66 33.99 8.67
C HIS A 19 54.74 32.49 8.31
N ARG A 20 55.46 32.20 7.22
CA ARG A 20 55.88 30.88 6.72
C ARG A 20 57.28 30.57 7.25
N SER A 21 57.59 29.28 7.42
CA SER A 21 58.95 28.73 7.48
C SER A 21 59.10 27.45 6.63
N PRO A 22 60.31 27.12 6.14
CA PRO A 22 60.53 26.24 4.97
C PRO A 22 61.31 24.95 5.26
N VAL A 23 61.25 23.95 4.37
CA VAL A 23 62.23 22.83 4.27
C VAL A 23 62.17 22.15 2.87
N PRO A 24 63.19 21.37 2.43
CA PRO A 24 63.86 21.57 1.13
C PRO A 24 63.74 20.38 0.14
N SER A 25 64.23 20.57 -1.09
CA SER A 25 64.17 19.61 -2.21
C SER A 25 65.42 18.71 -2.33
N PRO A 26 65.26 17.50 -2.92
CA PRO A 26 66.23 17.00 -3.92
C PRO A 26 65.55 16.15 -5.04
N PRO A 27 66.28 15.44 -5.93
CA PRO A 27 66.98 15.89 -7.13
C PRO A 27 66.34 15.37 -8.44
N ALA A 28 66.90 15.78 -9.59
CA ALA A 28 66.46 15.43 -10.95
C ALA A 28 66.80 14.00 -11.43
N SER A 29 66.07 13.58 -12.48
CA SER A 29 65.73 12.23 -12.97
C SER A 29 66.82 11.43 -13.73
N PRO A 30 66.57 10.12 -13.96
CA PRO A 30 66.92 9.43 -15.20
C PRO A 30 65.68 9.13 -16.06
N ARG A 31 65.86 9.17 -17.39
CA ARG A 31 64.89 8.84 -18.44
C ARG A 31 64.73 7.32 -18.60
N THR A 32 63.50 6.85 -18.85
CA THR A 32 63.24 5.72 -19.76
C THR A 32 61.76 5.69 -20.22
N GLN A 33 61.58 6.02 -21.50
CA GLN A 33 60.69 5.39 -22.48
C GLN A 33 59.22 5.11 -22.10
N GLU A 34 58.34 6.09 -22.34
CA GLU A 34 56.90 5.84 -22.49
C GLU A 34 56.55 5.65 -23.97
N SER A 35 56.15 4.43 -24.32
CA SER A 35 55.27 4.14 -25.45
C SER A 35 54.01 3.53 -24.86
N CYS A 36 52.91 4.28 -24.87
CA CYS A 36 51.58 3.70 -24.93
C CYS A 36 50.59 4.78 -25.41
N GLY A 37 49.97 4.52 -26.56
CA GLY A 37 49.00 5.42 -27.17
C GLY A 37 47.73 5.53 -26.34
N ILE A 38 47.26 6.77 -26.15
CA ILE A 38 45.96 7.08 -25.56
C ILE A 38 44.93 7.06 -26.68
N ALA A 39 44.07 6.04 -26.70
CA ALA A 39 42.85 6.05 -27.50
C ALA A 39 41.74 6.85 -26.75
N PRO A 40 40.84 7.57 -27.43
CA PRO A 40 39.76 8.29 -26.77
C PRO A 40 38.72 7.30 -26.22
N LEU A 41 38.36 7.44 -24.94
CA LEU A 41 37.26 6.71 -24.33
C LEU A 41 35.93 7.31 -24.80
N THR A 42 35.26 6.66 -25.74
CA THR A 42 33.85 6.92 -26.06
C THR A 42 32.96 6.31 -24.96
N PRO A 43 31.89 7.02 -24.50
CA PRO A 43 30.94 6.44 -23.58
C PRO A 43 30.20 5.27 -24.26
N SER A 44 30.34 4.07 -23.70
CA SER A 44 29.57 2.90 -24.13
C SER A 44 28.10 3.13 -23.77
N GLN A 45 27.22 3.15 -24.77
CA GLN A 45 25.78 3.19 -24.52
C GLN A 45 25.37 1.88 -23.86
N SER A 46 24.83 1.96 -22.65
CA SER A 46 24.13 0.85 -22.01
C SER A 46 23.06 0.32 -22.99
N PRO A 47 22.88 -1.00 -23.13
CA PRO A 47 21.81 -1.54 -23.95
C PRO A 47 20.48 -0.92 -23.52
N LYS A 48 19.78 -0.26 -24.45
CA LYS A 48 18.36 0.06 -24.29
C LYS A 48 17.64 -1.22 -23.89
N PRO A 49 16.64 -1.18 -22.99
CA PRO A 49 15.77 -2.33 -22.80
C PRO A 49 15.18 -2.65 -24.17
N GLU A 50 15.52 -3.81 -24.73
CA GLU A 50 14.81 -4.32 -25.89
C GLU A 50 13.34 -4.31 -25.50
N ALA A 51 12.53 -3.62 -26.29
CA ALA A 51 11.09 -3.69 -26.17
C ALA A 51 10.74 -5.16 -26.40
N ARG A 52 10.52 -5.91 -25.30
CA ARG A 52 9.87 -7.20 -25.36
C ARG A 52 8.61 -6.95 -26.17
N GLY A 53 8.49 -7.58 -27.34
CA GLY A 53 7.25 -7.56 -28.10
C GLY A 53 6.10 -7.93 -27.15
N PRO A 54 4.87 -7.42 -27.36
CA PRO A 54 3.79 -7.60 -26.40
C PRO A 54 3.58 -9.10 -26.15
N GLN A 55 4.14 -9.60 -25.04
CA GLN A 55 3.67 -10.83 -24.44
C GLN A 55 2.24 -10.49 -24.07
N GLN A 56 1.26 -11.15 -24.69
CA GLN A 56 -0.12 -11.05 -24.26
C GLN A 56 -0.12 -11.34 -22.77
N ALA A 57 -0.40 -10.31 -21.98
CA ALA A 57 -0.53 -10.46 -20.56
C ALA A 57 -1.58 -11.56 -20.32
N PRO A 58 -1.35 -12.54 -19.43
CA PRO A 58 -2.33 -13.60 -19.15
C PRO A 58 -3.56 -13.05 -18.40
N PHE A 59 -3.75 -11.73 -18.40
CA PHE A 59 -4.80 -10.98 -17.73
C PHE A 59 -5.13 -9.76 -18.60
N SER A 60 -6.38 -9.35 -18.58
CA SER A 60 -6.89 -8.18 -19.31
C SER A 60 -7.03 -6.96 -18.41
N VAL A 61 -7.11 -7.15 -17.09
CA VAL A 61 -7.31 -6.09 -16.10
C VAL A 61 -6.37 -6.31 -14.92
N VAL A 62 -5.83 -5.22 -14.38
CA VAL A 62 -5.16 -5.21 -13.07
C VAL A 62 -6.04 -4.46 -12.09
N VAL A 63 -6.32 -5.06 -10.93
CA VAL A 63 -7.03 -4.41 -9.83
C VAL A 63 -6.08 -4.33 -8.63
N ALA A 64 -5.81 -3.12 -8.16
CA ALA A 64 -5.00 -2.85 -6.98
C ALA A 64 -5.88 -2.44 -5.81
N ILE A 65 -5.87 -3.24 -4.74
CA ILE A 65 -6.57 -2.97 -3.49
C ILE A 65 -5.57 -2.35 -2.52
N ASP A 66 -5.85 -1.10 -2.13
CA ASP A 66 -5.21 -0.48 -0.99
C ASP A 66 -6.01 -0.79 0.27
N PHE A 67 -5.57 -1.83 1.00
CA PHE A 67 -6.22 -2.23 2.23
C PHE A 67 -5.62 -1.46 3.40
N GLY A 68 -6.08 -0.26 3.71
CA GLY A 68 -5.50 0.58 4.77
C GLY A 68 -5.93 0.17 6.18
N THR A 69 -5.36 0.84 7.20
CA THR A 69 -5.80 0.67 8.59
C THR A 69 -7.10 1.43 8.86
N THR A 70 -7.18 2.67 8.36
CA THR A 70 -8.32 3.58 8.59
C THR A 70 -9.28 3.57 7.42
N SER A 71 -8.76 3.61 6.20
CA SER A 71 -9.54 3.68 4.97
C SER A 71 -8.94 2.76 3.92
N SER A 72 -9.80 2.12 3.16
CA SER A 72 -9.43 1.17 2.11
C SER A 72 -10.12 1.55 0.80
N GLY A 73 -9.53 1.17 -0.32
CA GLY A 73 -10.10 1.44 -1.64
C GLY A 73 -9.39 0.61 -2.70
N TYR A 74 -9.82 0.76 -3.95
CA TYR A 74 -9.14 0.11 -5.07
C TYR A 74 -9.09 1.01 -6.30
N ALA A 75 -8.17 0.67 -7.19
CA ALA A 75 -8.09 1.21 -8.54
C ALA A 75 -7.87 0.06 -9.52
N PHE A 76 -8.22 0.28 -10.77
CA PHE A 76 -7.97 -0.69 -11.83
C PHE A 76 -7.50 -0.02 -13.12
N SER A 77 -6.85 -0.80 -13.98
CA SER A 77 -6.53 -0.41 -15.35
C SER A 77 -6.61 -1.62 -16.27
N PHE A 78 -6.88 -1.36 -17.55
CA PHE A 78 -6.87 -2.40 -18.57
C PHE A 78 -5.44 -2.62 -19.05
N ALA A 79 -5.07 -3.88 -19.31
CA ALA A 79 -3.74 -4.21 -19.84
C ALA A 79 -3.50 -3.58 -21.22
N SER A 80 -4.56 -3.26 -21.97
CA SER A 80 -4.51 -2.54 -23.25
C SER A 80 -4.21 -1.05 -23.11
N ASP A 81 -4.47 -0.46 -21.95
CA ASP A 81 -4.22 0.96 -21.66
C ASP A 81 -3.80 1.14 -20.18
N PRO A 82 -2.53 0.81 -19.84
CA PRO A 82 -2.08 0.78 -18.46
C PRO A 82 -1.99 2.17 -17.79
N GLU A 83 -1.93 3.24 -18.58
CA GLU A 83 -1.86 4.62 -18.08
C GLU A 83 -3.25 5.18 -17.70
N ALA A 84 -4.33 4.56 -18.20
CA ALA A 84 -5.70 4.89 -17.82
C ALA A 84 -6.06 4.24 -16.47
N ILE A 85 -5.77 4.96 -15.38
CA ILE A 85 -6.08 4.51 -14.02
C ILE A 85 -7.50 4.93 -13.61
N HIS A 86 -8.35 3.93 -13.39
CA HIS A 86 -9.71 4.11 -12.89
C HIS A 86 -9.74 3.91 -11.38
N MET A 87 -9.92 4.98 -10.63
CA MET A 87 -10.05 4.93 -9.17
C MET A 87 -11.51 4.80 -8.75
N MET A 88 -11.81 3.97 -7.75
CA MET A 88 -13.16 3.94 -7.18
C MET A 88 -13.49 5.25 -6.48
N ARG A 89 -14.67 5.81 -6.76
CA ARG A 89 -15.14 7.10 -6.22
C ARG A 89 -16.56 7.10 -5.67
N LYS A 90 -17.32 6.03 -5.95
CA LYS A 90 -18.68 5.82 -5.49
C LYS A 90 -18.64 4.73 -4.42
N TRP A 91 -19.16 5.04 -3.25
CA TRP A 91 -19.32 4.09 -2.16
C TRP A 91 -20.75 4.21 -1.64
N GLU A 92 -21.40 3.08 -1.39
CA GLU A 92 -22.66 3.07 -0.67
C GLU A 92 -22.47 3.67 0.73
N GLY A 93 -23.43 4.49 1.17
CA GLY A 93 -23.35 5.23 2.45
C GLY A 93 -22.41 6.44 2.44
N GLY A 94 -21.76 6.77 1.31
CA GLY A 94 -20.98 8.00 1.18
C GLY A 94 -21.88 9.24 1.00
N ASP A 95 -21.37 10.42 1.39
CA ASP A 95 -22.08 11.68 1.22
C ASP A 95 -22.39 11.95 -0.27
N PRO A 96 -23.66 12.16 -0.65
CA PRO A 96 -24.03 12.44 -2.03
C PRO A 96 -23.28 13.65 -2.59
N GLY A 97 -22.57 13.46 -3.70
CA GLY A 97 -21.80 14.52 -4.37
C GLY A 97 -20.35 14.66 -3.88
N VAL A 98 -19.93 13.93 -2.84
CA VAL A 98 -18.52 13.89 -2.41
C VAL A 98 -17.85 12.63 -2.95
N ALA A 99 -16.90 12.80 -3.86
CA ALA A 99 -16.15 11.70 -4.46
C ALA A 99 -15.05 11.20 -3.51
N HIS A 100 -15.40 10.31 -2.57
CA HIS A 100 -14.41 9.65 -1.71
C HIS A 100 -13.68 8.54 -2.48
N GLN A 101 -12.34 8.64 -2.55
CA GLN A 101 -11.52 7.61 -3.21
C GLN A 101 -11.37 6.33 -2.37
N LYS A 102 -11.78 6.37 -1.10
CA LYS A 102 -11.68 5.28 -0.14
C LYS A 102 -12.90 5.28 0.77
N THR A 103 -13.19 4.11 1.32
CA THR A 103 -14.21 3.90 2.35
C THR A 103 -13.54 3.53 3.69
N PRO A 104 -14.15 3.79 4.85
CA PRO A 104 -13.62 3.36 6.14
C PRO A 104 -13.29 1.85 6.16
N THR A 105 -12.24 1.46 6.88
CA THR A 105 -11.90 0.05 7.08
C THR A 105 -12.62 -0.48 8.30
N CYS A 106 -13.93 -0.67 8.14
CA CYS A 106 -14.79 -1.32 9.11
C CYS A 106 -15.67 -2.37 8.45
N LEU A 107 -15.98 -3.42 9.21
CA LEU A 107 -16.76 -4.57 8.76
C LEU A 107 -17.86 -4.82 9.79
N LEU A 108 -19.07 -5.07 9.30
CA LEU A 108 -20.18 -5.51 10.11
C LEU A 108 -20.59 -6.91 9.67
N LEU A 109 -20.67 -7.83 10.64
CA LEU A 109 -21.26 -9.15 10.45
C LEU A 109 -22.55 -9.27 11.26
N THR A 110 -23.48 -10.08 10.77
CA THR A 110 -24.69 -10.45 11.49
C THR A 110 -24.35 -11.21 12.79
N PRO A 111 -25.31 -11.38 13.72
CA PRO A 111 -25.09 -12.18 14.93
C PRO A 111 -24.63 -13.62 14.66
N GLU A 112 -24.99 -14.18 13.51
CA GLU A 112 -24.59 -15.51 13.03
C GLU A 112 -23.18 -15.55 12.40
N GLY A 113 -22.51 -14.39 12.30
CA GLY A 113 -21.19 -14.26 11.69
C GLY A 113 -21.21 -14.13 10.16
N ALA A 114 -22.37 -13.91 9.54
CA ALA A 114 -22.45 -13.70 8.09
C ALA A 114 -22.06 -12.27 7.71
N PHE A 115 -21.49 -12.07 6.52
CA PHE A 115 -21.21 -10.73 6.00
C PHE A 115 -22.50 -9.93 5.86
N HIS A 116 -22.54 -8.74 6.47
CA HIS A 116 -23.61 -7.78 6.24
C HIS A 116 -23.15 -6.63 5.36
N SER A 117 -22.15 -5.88 5.83
CA SER A 117 -21.66 -4.69 5.10
C SER A 117 -20.21 -4.36 5.44
N PHE A 118 -19.62 -3.49 4.61
CA PHE A 118 -18.28 -2.94 4.80
C PHE A 118 -18.32 -1.41 4.62
N GLY A 119 -17.39 -0.70 5.24
CA GLY A 119 -17.20 0.73 5.00
C GLY A 119 -18.30 1.62 5.60
N TYR A 120 -18.66 2.70 4.90
CA TYR A 120 -19.68 3.64 5.37
C TYR A 120 -20.98 2.94 5.78
N THR A 121 -21.52 2.05 4.93
CA THR A 121 -22.71 1.25 5.25
C THR A 121 -22.57 0.43 6.53
N ALA A 122 -21.39 -0.13 6.83
CA ALA A 122 -21.15 -0.87 8.07
C ALA A 122 -21.14 0.03 9.30
N ARG A 123 -20.46 1.17 9.19
CA ARG A 123 -20.37 2.17 10.25
C ARG A 123 -21.75 2.73 10.57
N ASP A 124 -22.46 3.21 9.56
CA ASP A 124 -23.71 3.94 9.72
C ASP A 124 -24.79 2.99 10.24
N TYR A 125 -24.95 1.80 9.63
CA TYR A 125 -25.89 0.79 10.10
C TYR A 125 -25.64 0.42 11.57
N TYR A 126 -24.39 0.15 11.97
CA TYR A 126 -24.09 -0.23 13.35
C TYR A 126 -24.38 0.89 14.36
N HIS A 127 -24.14 2.15 13.99
CA HIS A 127 -24.39 3.29 14.87
C HIS A 127 -25.86 3.72 14.92
N ASP A 128 -26.66 3.32 13.94
CA ASP A 128 -28.10 3.54 13.90
C ASP A 128 -28.90 2.41 14.59
N LEU A 129 -28.28 1.27 14.92
CA LEU A 129 -28.91 0.19 15.68
C LEU A 129 -29.28 0.63 17.11
N ASP A 130 -30.38 0.07 17.62
CA ASP A 130 -30.71 0.19 19.03
C ASP A 130 -29.59 -0.43 19.90
N PRO A 131 -29.22 0.17 21.05
CA PRO A 131 -28.13 -0.34 21.89
C PRO A 131 -28.29 -1.79 22.35
N GLU A 132 -29.52 -2.27 22.55
CA GLU A 132 -29.77 -3.69 22.85
C GLU A 132 -29.44 -4.59 21.66
N GLU A 133 -29.81 -4.21 20.45
CA GLU A 133 -29.56 -4.98 19.23
C GLU A 133 -28.07 -4.97 18.87
N ALA A 134 -27.41 -3.81 18.94
CA ALA A 134 -26.00 -3.64 18.62
C ALA A 134 -25.07 -4.59 19.42
N ARG A 135 -25.52 -5.06 20.59
CA ARG A 135 -24.79 -6.06 21.40
C ARG A 135 -24.65 -7.41 20.73
N ASP A 136 -25.55 -7.76 19.82
CA ASP A 136 -25.50 -9.03 19.13
C ASP A 136 -24.71 -9.00 17.82
N TRP A 137 -24.63 -7.84 17.20
CA TRP A 137 -23.88 -7.61 15.97
C TRP A 137 -22.37 -7.59 16.18
N LEU A 138 -21.63 -8.01 15.16
CA LEU A 138 -20.17 -8.13 15.20
C LEU A 138 -19.54 -7.02 14.36
N TYR A 139 -19.29 -5.87 15.00
CA TYR A 139 -18.65 -4.72 14.36
C TYR A 139 -17.14 -4.71 14.63
N PHE A 140 -16.35 -4.55 13.55
CA PHE A 140 -14.89 -4.48 13.60
C PHE A 140 -14.40 -3.17 12.97
N GLU A 141 -13.57 -2.44 13.69
CA GLU A 141 -12.82 -1.28 13.18
C GLU A 141 -11.31 -1.44 13.43
N LYS A 142 -10.49 -0.81 12.58
CA LYS A 142 -9.01 -0.77 12.72
C LYS A 142 -8.36 -2.15 12.91
N PHE A 143 -9.05 -3.21 12.49
CA PHE A 143 -8.67 -4.59 12.76
C PHE A 143 -7.37 -5.01 12.05
N LYS A 144 -6.95 -4.26 11.00
CA LYS A 144 -5.61 -4.36 10.39
C LYS A 144 -4.47 -4.13 11.39
N MET A 145 -4.67 -3.32 12.42
CA MET A 145 -3.63 -3.12 13.44
C MET A 145 -3.33 -4.38 14.23
N LYS A 146 -4.30 -5.28 14.39
CA LYS A 146 -4.12 -6.48 15.21
C LYS A 146 -3.05 -7.41 14.63
N ILE A 147 -3.02 -7.59 13.31
CA ILE A 147 -1.99 -8.44 12.68
C ILE A 147 -0.62 -7.77 12.60
N HIS A 148 -0.55 -6.44 12.75
CA HIS A 148 0.71 -5.72 12.87
C HIS A 148 1.32 -5.84 14.29
N SER A 149 0.50 -5.73 15.32
CA SER A 149 0.95 -5.70 16.73
C SER A 149 1.06 -7.08 17.38
N THR A 150 0.51 -8.13 16.76
CA THR A 150 0.57 -9.49 17.30
C THR A 150 1.92 -10.14 17.00
N THR A 151 2.69 -10.43 18.04
CA THR A 151 4.01 -11.09 17.93
C THR A 151 3.89 -12.51 17.37
N ASP A 152 2.90 -13.27 17.83
CA ASP A 152 2.64 -14.68 17.45
C ASP A 152 1.42 -14.78 16.52
N LEU A 153 1.49 -14.09 15.39
CA LEU A 153 0.42 -14.14 14.38
C LEU A 153 0.32 -15.56 13.78
N THR A 154 -0.86 -16.15 13.86
CA THR A 154 -1.17 -17.46 13.27
C THR A 154 -2.50 -17.40 12.52
N LEU A 155 -2.79 -18.42 11.71
CA LEU A 155 -4.10 -18.54 11.04
C LEU A 155 -5.26 -18.75 12.03
N LYS A 156 -4.96 -19.11 13.28
CA LYS A 156 -5.94 -19.28 14.37
C LYS A 156 -6.16 -17.99 15.18
N THR A 157 -5.41 -16.92 14.89
CA THR A 157 -5.56 -15.63 15.57
C THR A 157 -7.01 -15.16 15.48
N GLN A 158 -7.53 -14.69 16.61
CA GLN A 158 -8.91 -14.19 16.74
C GLN A 158 -8.90 -12.67 16.80
N LEU A 159 -9.92 -12.04 16.23
CA LEU A 159 -10.26 -10.64 16.42
C LEU A 159 -11.43 -10.53 17.39
N GLU A 160 -11.44 -9.45 18.16
CA GLU A 160 -12.53 -9.11 19.06
C GLU A 160 -13.37 -8.02 18.39
N ALA A 161 -14.67 -8.25 18.26
CA ALA A 161 -15.63 -7.25 17.83
C ALA A 161 -15.88 -6.25 18.97
N VAL A 162 -16.53 -5.12 18.67
CA VAL A 162 -16.83 -4.09 19.68
C VAL A 162 -17.64 -4.62 20.87
N ASN A 163 -18.49 -5.63 20.66
CA ASN A 163 -19.26 -6.28 21.73
C ASN A 163 -18.46 -7.31 22.56
N GLY A 164 -17.17 -7.50 22.29
CA GLY A 164 -16.30 -8.45 22.98
C GLY A 164 -16.38 -9.89 22.45
N LYS A 165 -17.29 -10.21 21.52
CA LYS A 165 -17.34 -11.53 20.87
C LYS A 165 -16.14 -11.69 19.94
N LYS A 166 -15.65 -12.93 19.79
CA LYS A 166 -14.44 -13.24 19.02
C LYS A 166 -14.78 -13.94 17.71
N MET A 167 -14.05 -13.59 16.65
CA MET A 167 -14.13 -14.22 15.34
C MET A 167 -12.73 -14.55 14.79
N PRO A 168 -12.58 -15.59 13.96
CA PRO A 168 -11.32 -15.87 13.28
C PRO A 168 -10.87 -14.65 12.47
N ALA A 169 -9.64 -14.20 12.70
CA ALA A 169 -9.11 -13.04 12.00
C ALA A 169 -9.08 -13.27 10.49
N LEU A 170 -8.75 -14.50 10.07
CA LEU A 170 -8.66 -14.85 8.66
C LEU A 170 -9.99 -14.64 7.94
N GLU A 171 -11.12 -14.98 8.59
CA GLU A 171 -12.46 -14.80 8.03
C GLU A 171 -12.82 -13.32 7.91
N VAL A 172 -12.57 -12.51 8.95
CA VAL A 172 -12.82 -11.06 8.94
C VAL A 172 -12.08 -10.38 7.78
N PHE A 173 -10.80 -10.72 7.59
CA PHE A 173 -10.01 -10.17 6.47
C PHE A 173 -10.49 -10.70 5.11
N ALA A 174 -10.86 -11.98 5.02
CA ALA A 174 -11.38 -12.55 3.79
C ALA A 174 -12.73 -11.92 3.39
N HIS A 175 -13.62 -11.64 4.33
CA HIS A 175 -14.85 -10.90 4.09
C HIS A 175 -14.58 -9.51 3.50
N ALA A 176 -13.64 -8.77 4.09
CA ALA A 176 -13.26 -7.45 3.59
C ALA A 176 -12.64 -7.50 2.17
N LEU A 177 -11.75 -8.46 1.90
CA LEU A 177 -11.17 -8.64 0.56
C LEU A 177 -12.21 -9.09 -0.46
N ARG A 178 -13.15 -9.96 -0.06
CA ARG A 178 -14.23 -10.43 -0.92
C ARG A 178 -15.17 -9.29 -1.32
N PHE A 179 -15.50 -8.39 -0.39
CA PHE A 179 -16.23 -7.17 -0.68
C PHE A 179 -15.57 -6.35 -1.80
N PHE A 180 -14.25 -6.07 -1.69
CA PHE A 180 -13.54 -5.36 -2.75
C PHE A 180 -13.51 -6.10 -4.08
N LYS A 181 -13.38 -7.43 -4.04
CA LYS A 181 -13.43 -8.25 -5.24
C LYS A 181 -14.78 -8.11 -5.94
N GLU A 182 -15.87 -8.34 -5.23
CA GLU A 182 -17.23 -8.31 -5.78
C GLU A 182 -17.57 -6.93 -6.32
N HIS A 183 -17.24 -5.88 -5.56
CA HIS A 183 -17.47 -4.49 -5.97
C HIS A 183 -16.65 -4.10 -7.21
N ALA A 184 -15.37 -4.51 -7.29
CA ALA A 184 -14.53 -4.25 -8.47
C ALA A 184 -15.04 -5.01 -9.70
N LEU A 185 -15.46 -6.26 -9.55
CA LEU A 185 -16.01 -7.05 -10.65
C LEU A 185 -17.35 -6.50 -11.15
N GLN A 186 -18.19 -5.98 -10.25
CA GLN A 186 -19.43 -5.30 -10.61
C GLN A 186 -19.14 -4.05 -11.45
N GLU A 187 -18.27 -3.16 -10.99
CA GLU A 187 -17.91 -1.95 -11.74
C GLU A 187 -17.29 -2.29 -13.12
N LEU A 188 -16.44 -3.32 -13.18
CA LEU A 188 -15.87 -3.81 -14.44
C LEU A 188 -16.94 -4.37 -15.38
N SER A 189 -17.95 -5.08 -14.85
CA SER A 189 -19.06 -5.60 -15.65
C SER A 189 -19.91 -4.49 -16.28
N GLU A 190 -20.08 -3.38 -15.57
CA GLU A 190 -20.85 -2.22 -16.03
C GLU A 190 -20.09 -1.45 -17.12
N GLN A 191 -18.76 -1.34 -16.99
CA GLN A 191 -17.92 -0.65 -17.98
C GLN A 191 -17.57 -1.51 -19.19
N CYS A 192 -17.43 -2.83 -19.02
CA CYS A 192 -17.05 -3.75 -20.09
C CYS A 192 -17.67 -5.15 -19.87
N PRO A 193 -18.92 -5.37 -20.33
CA PRO A 193 -19.63 -6.63 -20.13
C PRO A 193 -18.92 -7.88 -20.71
N SER A 194 -18.07 -7.69 -21.73
CA SER A 194 -17.36 -8.78 -22.42
C SER A 194 -16.16 -9.34 -21.68
N LEU A 195 -15.74 -8.74 -20.55
CA LEU A 195 -14.50 -9.11 -19.84
C LEU A 195 -14.65 -10.18 -18.75
N LEU A 196 -15.88 -10.68 -18.54
CA LEU A 196 -16.24 -11.51 -17.38
C LEU A 196 -15.89 -13.00 -17.52
N GLU A 197 -14.78 -13.34 -18.17
CA GLU A 197 -14.21 -14.67 -17.99
C GLU A 197 -13.39 -14.73 -16.69
N LYS A 198 -13.46 -15.86 -15.96
CA LYS A 198 -12.57 -16.11 -14.82
C LYS A 198 -11.12 -16.11 -15.34
N ASP A 199 -10.19 -15.61 -14.53
CA ASP A 199 -8.75 -15.48 -14.82
C ASP A 199 -8.31 -14.28 -15.69
N THR A 200 -9.22 -13.35 -16.02
CA THR A 200 -8.86 -12.09 -16.71
C THR A 200 -8.29 -11.01 -15.77
N VAL A 201 -8.43 -11.15 -14.45
CA VAL A 201 -8.07 -10.12 -13.47
C VAL A 201 -6.83 -10.50 -12.67
N ARG A 202 -5.82 -9.63 -12.72
CA ARG A 202 -4.66 -9.67 -11.83
C ARG A 202 -4.91 -8.83 -10.59
N TRP A 203 -4.94 -9.46 -9.43
CA TRP A 203 -5.09 -8.79 -8.14
C TRP A 203 -3.74 -8.37 -7.56
N VAL A 204 -3.65 -7.12 -7.14
CA VAL A 204 -2.53 -6.55 -6.40
C VAL A 204 -3.05 -6.09 -5.05
N LEU A 205 -2.46 -6.58 -3.96
CA LEU A 205 -2.84 -6.22 -2.60
C LEU A 205 -1.69 -5.48 -1.92
N THR A 206 -1.93 -4.24 -1.47
CA THR A 206 -0.91 -3.48 -0.75
C THR A 206 -0.73 -4.02 0.67
N VAL A 207 0.53 -4.16 1.08
CA VAL A 207 0.90 -4.49 2.47
C VAL A 207 1.99 -3.53 2.96
N PRO A 208 1.95 -3.07 4.22
CA PRO A 208 2.98 -2.20 4.75
C PRO A 208 4.38 -2.80 4.65
N ALA A 209 5.37 -1.98 4.29
CA ALA A 209 6.76 -2.44 4.11
C ALA A 209 7.37 -3.04 5.38
N ILE A 210 6.98 -2.52 6.56
CA ILE A 210 7.45 -2.95 7.89
C ILE A 210 6.89 -4.31 8.33
N TRP A 211 5.96 -4.90 7.59
CA TRP A 211 5.36 -6.17 7.98
C TRP A 211 6.33 -7.34 7.82
N LYS A 212 6.38 -8.15 8.87
CA LYS A 212 7.11 -9.42 8.88
C LYS A 212 6.46 -10.42 7.91
N GLN A 213 7.25 -11.40 7.47
CA GLN A 213 6.78 -12.43 6.53
C GLN A 213 5.48 -13.15 6.95
N PRO A 214 5.25 -13.47 8.25
CA PRO A 214 3.99 -14.08 8.69
C PRO A 214 2.76 -13.23 8.39
N ALA A 215 2.83 -11.90 8.54
CA ALA A 215 1.70 -11.01 8.23
C ALA A 215 1.43 -10.95 6.71
N LYS A 216 2.49 -11.00 5.89
CA LYS A 216 2.35 -11.09 4.42
C LYS A 216 1.75 -12.44 3.99
N GLN A 217 2.13 -13.54 4.65
CA GLN A 217 1.50 -14.85 4.43
C GLN A 217 0.03 -14.82 4.84
N PHE A 218 -0.28 -14.27 6.00
CA PHE A 218 -1.65 -14.16 6.50
C PHE A 218 -2.57 -13.44 5.51
N MET A 219 -2.12 -12.33 4.91
CA MET A 219 -2.91 -11.66 3.87
C MET A 219 -3.07 -12.49 2.60
N ARG A 220 -2.07 -13.30 2.23
CA ARG A 220 -2.18 -14.22 1.10
C ARG A 220 -3.25 -15.28 1.37
N GLU A 221 -3.25 -15.88 2.56
CA GLU A 221 -4.31 -16.82 2.97
C GLU A 221 -5.70 -16.17 2.96
N ALA A 222 -5.82 -14.92 3.45
CA ALA A 222 -7.07 -14.20 3.41
C ALA A 222 -7.54 -13.94 1.96
N ALA A 223 -6.61 -13.64 1.05
CA ALA A 223 -6.90 -13.43 -0.37
C ALA A 223 -7.35 -14.72 -1.07
N TYR A 224 -6.75 -15.87 -0.73
CA TYR A 224 -7.21 -17.18 -1.21
C TYR A 224 -8.62 -17.49 -0.69
N LEU A 225 -8.88 -17.29 0.60
CA LEU A 225 -10.20 -17.51 1.20
C LEU A 225 -11.28 -16.58 0.62
N ALA A 226 -10.91 -15.36 0.26
CA ALA A 226 -11.76 -14.40 -0.45
C ALA A 226 -11.95 -14.74 -1.94
N GLY A 227 -11.21 -15.72 -2.46
CA GLY A 227 -11.26 -16.16 -3.85
C GLY A 227 -10.70 -15.14 -4.83
N LEU A 228 -9.76 -14.27 -4.43
CA LEU A 228 -9.07 -13.36 -5.36
C LEU A 228 -8.17 -14.16 -6.31
N VAL A 229 -7.56 -15.25 -5.83
CA VAL A 229 -6.65 -16.09 -6.61
C VAL A 229 -7.05 -17.55 -6.38
N SER A 230 -6.99 -18.38 -7.43
CA SER A 230 -7.15 -19.84 -7.30
C SER A 230 -5.94 -20.44 -6.58
N GLY A 231 -6.17 -21.42 -5.70
CA GLY A 231 -5.09 -22.08 -4.95
C GLY A 231 -4.08 -22.85 -5.81
N GLU A 232 -4.42 -23.10 -7.09
CA GLU A 232 -3.56 -23.79 -8.06
C GLU A 232 -2.51 -22.88 -8.72
N ASN A 233 -2.65 -21.56 -8.59
CA ASN A 233 -1.71 -20.55 -9.11
C ASN A 233 -0.81 -19.94 -8.02
N ALA A 234 -0.65 -20.65 -6.89
CA ALA A 234 0.11 -20.22 -5.70
C ALA A 234 1.59 -20.60 -5.74
#